data_AF-A0A8K0G3N6-F1
#
_entry.id   AF-A0A8K0G3N6-F1
#
_cell.length_a   1.000
_cell.length_b   1.000
_cell.length_c   1.000
_cell.angle_alpha   90.00
_cell.angle_beta   90.00
_cell.angle_gamma   90.00
#
_symmetry.space_group_name_H-M   'P 1'
#
loop_
_entity.id
_entity.type
_entity.pdbx_description
1 polymer ?
#
loop_
_entity_poly.entity_id
_entity_poly.type
_entity_poly.pdbx_seq_one_letter_code
_entity_poly.pdbx_strand_id
1 'polypeptide(L)'
;PCKTPDKEPGECILLRECPSLREMIAKKVDGANEFVRQSICGFVDVEPLVCFVLSTNKSASYQENKEINNKHLLPDRTYCGYQHSDEYFHDANTSAITEFSWLARLVY
;
A
#
# COMPACT_ATOMS: atom_id res chain seq x y z
N PRO A 1 -10.35 -14.99 -17.28
CA PRO A 1 -9.21 -15.11 -18.22
C PRO A 1 -9.17 -13.90 -19.17
N CYS A 2 -8.00 -13.31 -19.40
CA CYS A 2 -7.80 -12.12 -20.22
C CYS A 2 -6.53 -12.26 -21.07
N LYS A 3 -6.31 -11.32 -22.00
CA LYS A 3 -5.06 -11.21 -22.77
C LYS A 3 -4.44 -9.85 -22.50
N THR A 4 -3.16 -9.82 -22.17
CA THR A 4 -2.41 -8.57 -21.99
C THR A 4 -2.22 -7.83 -23.31
N PRO A 5 -1.85 -6.54 -23.28
CA PRO A 5 -1.45 -5.79 -24.49
C PRO A 5 -0.34 -6.51 -25.27
N ASP A 6 0.53 -7.23 -24.56
CA ASP A 6 1.62 -8.06 -25.12
C ASP A 6 1.15 -9.41 -25.69
N LYS A 7 -0.17 -9.64 -25.76
CA LYS A 7 -0.82 -10.87 -26.26
C LYS A 7 -0.56 -12.12 -25.42
N GLU A 8 -0.11 -11.95 -24.18
CA GLU A 8 0.09 -13.05 -23.25
C GLU A 8 -1.22 -13.39 -22.53
N PRO A 9 -1.56 -14.68 -22.35
CA PRO A 9 -2.72 -15.08 -21.57
C PRO A 9 -2.50 -14.76 -20.08
N GLY A 10 -3.54 -14.27 -19.42
CA GLY A 10 -3.47 -13.86 -18.03
C GLY A 10 -4.80 -13.94 -17.28
N GLU A 11 -4.77 -13.49 -16.03
CA GLU A 11 -5.92 -13.36 -15.14
C GLU A 11 -6.18 -11.90 -14.76
N CYS A 12 -7.43 -11.61 -14.45
CA CYS A 12 -7.85 -10.29 -13.98
C CYS A 12 -7.68 -10.21 -12.48
N ILE A 13 -6.71 -9.42 -12.03
CA ILE A 13 -6.41 -9.17 -10.61
C ILE A 13 -6.56 -7.68 -10.32
N LEU A 14 -6.61 -7.29 -9.05
CA LEU A 14 -6.69 -5.87 -8.70
C LEU A 14 -5.38 -5.16 -9.07
N LEU A 15 -5.45 -3.93 -9.58
CA LEU A 15 -4.25 -3.15 -9.91
C LEU A 15 -3.26 -3.05 -8.73
N ARG A 16 -3.76 -3.00 -7.50
CA ARG A 16 -2.94 -2.96 -6.28
C ARG A 16 -2.12 -4.24 -6.03
N GLU A 17 -2.54 -5.35 -6.61
CA GLU A 17 -1.94 -6.68 -6.51
C GLU A 17 -0.96 -6.98 -7.65
N CYS A 18 -0.81 -6.05 -8.61
CA CYS A 18 0.14 -6.17 -9.71
C CYS A 18 1.42 -5.37 -9.44
N PRO A 19 2.54 -6.01 -9.05
CA PRO A 19 3.77 -5.29 -8.69
C PRO A 19 4.40 -4.55 -9.87
N SER A 20 4.40 -5.18 -11.06
CA SER A 20 5.00 -4.62 -12.27
C SER A 20 4.33 -3.32 -12.70
N LEU A 21 2.99 -3.28 -12.74
CA LEU A 21 2.26 -2.04 -13.08
C LEU A 21 2.41 -0.98 -12.00
N ARG A 22 2.42 -1.37 -10.72
CA ARG A 22 2.63 -0.42 -9.62
C ARG A 22 4.00 0.24 -9.69
N GLU A 23 5.05 -0.52 -9.97
CA GLU A 23 6.39 0.04 -10.16
C GLU A 23 6.47 0.97 -11.36
N MET A 24 5.84 0.61 -12.48
CA MET A 24 5.80 1.47 -13.67
C MET A 24 5.13 2.81 -13.40
N ILE A 25 3.99 2.79 -12.69
CA ILE A 25 3.28 4.01 -12.27
C ILE A 25 4.14 4.82 -11.29
N ALA A 26 4.75 4.16 -10.29
CA ALA A 26 5.58 4.81 -9.28
C ALA A 26 6.82 5.49 -9.88
N LYS A 27 7.46 4.83 -10.86
CA LYS A 27 8.63 5.35 -11.59
C LYS A 27 8.25 6.40 -12.65
N LYS A 28 6.96 6.67 -12.86
CA LYS A 28 6.43 7.58 -13.91
C LYS A 28 7.05 7.29 -15.28
N VAL A 29 7.12 6.00 -15.64
CA VAL A 29 7.63 5.61 -16.96
C VAL A 29 6.73 6.21 -18.04
N ASP A 30 7.33 6.82 -19.07
CA ASP A 30 6.57 7.37 -20.20
C ASP A 30 5.72 6.28 -20.85
N GLY A 31 4.43 6.57 -21.07
CA GLY A 31 3.46 5.61 -21.59
C GLY A 31 2.88 4.62 -20.55
N ALA A 32 3.35 4.62 -19.29
CA ALA A 32 2.82 3.72 -18.26
C ALA A 32 1.32 3.90 -18.03
N ASN A 33 0.82 5.12 -18.03
CA ASN A 33 -0.61 5.40 -17.87
C ASN A 33 -1.45 4.81 -19.00
N GLU A 34 -0.93 4.84 -20.24
CA GLU A 34 -1.62 4.27 -21.39
C GLU A 34 -1.60 2.74 -21.33
N PHE A 35 -0.46 2.14 -20.98
CA PHE A 35 -0.33 0.70 -20.82
C PHE A 35 -1.24 0.15 -19.70
N VAL A 36 -1.34 0.86 -18.56
CA VAL A 36 -2.24 0.50 -17.46
C VAL A 36 -3.69 0.54 -17.93
N ARG A 37 -4.09 1.60 -18.67
CA ARG A 37 -5.45 1.72 -19.22
C ARG A 37 -5.78 0.59 -20.20
N GLN A 38 -4.83 0.24 -21.08
CA GLN A 38 -4.99 -0.87 -22.03
C GLN A 38 -5.05 -2.24 -21.34
N SER A 39 -4.48 -2.35 -20.13
CA SER A 39 -4.50 -3.58 -19.34
C SER A 39 -5.77 -3.73 -18.50
N ILE A 40 -6.66 -2.73 -18.43
CA ILE A 40 -7.91 -2.83 -17.64
C ILE A 40 -8.83 -3.87 -18.27
N CYS A 41 -9.25 -4.84 -17.46
CA CYS A 41 -10.19 -5.89 -17.88
C CYS A 41 -11.52 -5.86 -17.12
N GLY A 42 -11.67 -4.97 -16.13
CA GLY A 42 -12.93 -4.80 -15.38
C GLY A 42 -12.76 -3.88 -14.18
N PHE A 43 -13.81 -3.81 -13.35
CA PHE A 43 -13.82 -3.09 -12.08
C PHE A 43 -14.51 -3.94 -11.01
N VAL A 44 -14.00 -3.89 -9.77
CA VAL A 44 -14.70 -4.35 -8.56
C VAL A 44 -15.00 -3.12 -7.74
N ASP A 45 -16.29 -2.80 -7.59
CA ASP A 45 -16.78 -1.54 -7.03
C ASP A 45 -16.18 -0.30 -7.73
N VAL A 46 -15.14 0.29 -7.15
CA VAL A 46 -14.39 1.45 -7.68
C VAL A 46 -12.94 1.11 -8.03
N GLU A 47 -12.50 -0.12 -7.75
CA GLU A 47 -11.12 -0.54 -7.96
C GLU A 47 -10.94 -1.20 -9.34
N PRO A 48 -9.97 -0.73 -10.17
CA PRO A 48 -9.72 -1.31 -11.48
C PRO A 48 -9.06 -2.69 -11.38
N LEU A 49 -9.59 -3.64 -12.15
CA LEU A 49 -8.97 -4.92 -12.43
C LEU A 49 -8.09 -4.79 -13.67
N VAL A 50 -6.90 -5.37 -13.62
CA VAL A 50 -5.94 -5.40 -14.72
C VAL A 50 -5.56 -6.82 -15.10
N CYS A 51 -5.31 -7.02 -16.39
CA CYS A 51 -4.87 -8.28 -16.93
C CYS A 51 -3.40 -8.53 -16.60
N PHE A 52 -3.13 -9.63 -15.89
CA PHE A 52 -1.80 -9.98 -15.40
C PHE A 52 -1.40 -11.40 -15.86
N VAL A 53 -0.16 -11.55 -16.34
CA VAL A 53 0.36 -12.84 -16.80
C VAL A 53 0.76 -13.69 -15.60
N LEU A 54 0.01 -14.76 -15.33
CA LEU A 54 0.43 -15.81 -14.42
C LEU A 54 1.39 -16.72 -15.17
N SER A 55 2.69 -16.44 -15.11
CA SER A 55 3.70 -17.30 -15.73
C SER A 55 3.67 -18.70 -15.11
N THR A 56 3.01 -19.64 -15.77
CA THR A 56 3.06 -21.07 -15.43
C THR A 56 4.48 -21.57 -15.72
N ASN A 57 5.25 -21.92 -14.68
CA ASN A 57 6.59 -22.51 -14.75
C ASN A 57 7.78 -21.61 -15.14
N LYS A 58 7.87 -20.45 -14.52
CA LYS A 58 9.14 -19.99 -13.94
C LYS A 58 8.81 -18.89 -12.95
N SER A 59 9.66 -18.80 -11.96
CA SER A 59 9.98 -17.64 -11.15
C SER A 59 10.13 -16.37 -12.01
N ALA A 60 9.07 -15.88 -12.65
CA ALA A 60 8.81 -14.46 -12.58
C ALA A 60 8.71 -14.20 -11.10
N SER A 61 9.49 -13.25 -10.60
CA SER A 61 9.41 -12.79 -9.24
C SER A 61 8.02 -12.19 -8.97
N TYR A 62 6.97 -13.02 -8.90
CA TYR A 62 6.25 -13.14 -7.65
C TYR A 62 7.31 -13.46 -6.59
N GLN A 63 8.03 -12.41 -6.17
CA GLN A 63 8.04 -12.19 -4.76
C GLN A 63 6.55 -12.14 -4.41
N GLU A 64 6.01 -13.30 -4.00
CA GLU A 64 5.27 -13.28 -2.76
C GLU A 64 6.20 -12.47 -1.85
N ASN A 65 5.97 -11.16 -1.78
CA ASN A 65 6.42 -10.39 -0.64
C ASN A 65 5.53 -10.93 0.49
N LYS A 66 5.80 -12.19 0.86
CA LYS A 66 5.51 -12.83 2.13
C LYS A 66 6.43 -12.20 3.17
N GLU A 67 6.40 -10.90 3.16
CA GLU A 67 6.84 -9.99 4.17
C GLU A 67 6.00 -8.75 3.86
N ILE A 68 4.76 -8.77 4.33
CA ILE A 68 4.31 -7.62 5.12
C ILE A 68 5.31 -7.50 6.29
N ASN A 69 6.53 -7.08 5.99
CA ASN A 69 7.39 -6.33 6.86
C ASN A 69 6.86 -4.88 6.93
N ASN A 70 5.54 -4.69 6.77
CA ASN A 70 4.83 -3.55 7.33
C ASN A 70 4.72 -3.70 8.86
N LYS A 71 5.81 -4.11 9.52
CA LYS A 71 6.12 -3.57 10.86
C LYS A 71 6.27 -2.05 10.81
N HIS A 72 6.36 -1.45 9.61
CA HIS A 72 6.46 0.00 9.39
C HIS A 72 5.12 0.73 9.16
N LEU A 73 3.96 0.06 9.28
CA LEU A 73 2.67 0.75 9.38
C LEU A 73 2.25 0.98 10.84
N LEU A 74 2.97 0.35 11.77
CA LEU A 74 2.86 0.61 13.19
C LEU A 74 4.17 1.26 13.62
N PRO A 75 4.12 2.23 14.54
CA PRO A 75 5.35 2.77 15.12
C PRO A 75 6.19 1.65 15.73
N ASP A 76 7.50 1.84 15.67
CA ASP A 76 8.47 0.94 16.28
C ASP A 76 8.13 0.70 17.76
N ARG A 77 8.12 -0.56 18.20
CA ARG A 77 7.68 -0.95 19.55
C ARG A 77 8.81 -0.88 20.59
N THR A 78 10.02 -0.49 20.20
CA THR A 78 11.17 -0.39 21.12
C THR A 78 10.92 0.67 22.18
N TYR A 79 10.16 1.72 21.84
CA TYR A 79 9.80 2.79 22.75
C TYR A 79 8.28 2.86 22.86
N CYS A 80 7.77 2.66 24.08
CA CYS A 80 6.36 2.79 24.40
C CYS A 80 6.20 3.70 25.62
N GLY A 81 5.06 4.38 25.75
CA GLY A 81 4.77 5.18 26.94
C GLY A 81 5.69 6.39 27.15
N TYR A 82 6.38 6.87 26.11
CA TYR A 82 7.20 8.08 26.19
C TYR A 82 6.33 9.35 26.26
N GLN A 83 6.09 9.84 27.48
CA GLN A 83 5.48 11.15 27.69
C GLN A 83 6.56 12.21 27.51
N HIS A 84 6.31 13.18 26.62
CA HIS A 84 7.16 14.36 26.58
C HIS A 84 6.88 15.15 27.87
N SER A 85 7.79 15.07 28.84
CA SER A 85 7.74 15.91 30.04
C SER A 85 8.20 17.30 29.65
N ASP A 86 7.26 18.19 29.31
CA ASP A 86 7.58 19.60 29.44
C ASP A 86 7.89 19.83 30.93
N GLU A 87 9.04 20.44 31.22
CA GLU A 87 9.57 20.64 32.59
C GLU A 87 8.64 21.51 33.47
N TYR A 88 7.50 21.95 32.93
CA TYR A 88 6.58 22.87 33.53
C TYR A 88 5.18 22.24 33.68
N PHE A 89 4.83 21.88 34.90
CA PHE A 89 3.47 21.50 35.26
C PHE A 89 2.56 22.74 35.11
N HIS A 90 1.83 22.83 33.99
CA HIS A 90 0.67 23.71 33.92
C HIS A 90 -0.46 23.16 34.80
N ASP A 91 -1.47 24.00 35.06
CA ASP A 91 -2.65 23.63 35.82
C ASP A 91 -3.23 22.27 35.40
N ALA A 92 -3.74 21.51 36.37
CA ALA A 92 -4.04 20.08 36.24
C ALA A 92 -5.12 19.68 35.20
N ASN A 93 -5.57 20.62 34.37
CA ASN A 93 -6.62 20.44 33.37
C ASN A 93 -6.18 20.77 31.94
N THR A 94 -4.90 21.10 31.73
CA THR A 94 -4.34 21.33 30.39
C THR A 94 -3.21 20.36 30.09
N SER A 95 -3.06 20.02 28.81
CA SER A 95 -1.98 19.17 28.31
C SER A 95 -1.32 19.84 27.13
N ALA A 96 0.00 19.68 27.01
CA ALA A 96 0.72 20.21 25.86
C ALA A 96 0.37 19.42 24.60
N ILE A 97 0.51 20.08 23.44
CA ILE A 97 0.41 19.40 22.15
C ILE A 97 1.48 18.31 22.13
N THR A 98 1.11 17.07 21.82
CA THR A 98 1.97 15.87 21.76
C THR A 98 2.48 15.33 23.11
N GLU A 99 2.04 15.87 24.25
CA GLU A 99 2.40 15.36 25.59
C GLU A 99 2.10 13.86 25.71
N PHE A 100 0.93 13.45 25.21
CA PHE A 100 0.50 12.06 25.14
C PHE A 100 0.39 11.63 23.67
N SER A 101 1.51 11.21 23.10
CA SER A 101 1.59 10.79 21.69
C SER A 101 0.71 9.58 21.34
N TRP A 102 0.12 8.91 22.33
CA TRP A 102 -0.83 7.79 22.17
C TRP A 102 -2.29 8.16 22.41
N LEU A 103 -2.63 9.43 22.66
CA LEU A 103 -4.03 9.83 22.90
C LEU A 103 -4.86 9.64 21.62
N ALA A 104 -5.96 8.89 21.71
CA ALA A 104 -6.91 8.67 20.62
C ALA A 104 -8.35 8.85 21.10
N ARG A 105 -9.21 9.38 20.21
CA ARG A 105 -10.65 9.57 20.48
C ARG A 105 -11.47 8.67 19.57
N LEU A 106 -12.23 7.76 20.17
CA LEU A 106 -13.26 7.01 19.47
C LEU A 106 -14.54 7.85 19.44
N VAL A 107 -15.13 7.99 18.26
CA VAL A 107 -16.40 8.68 18.06
C VAL A 107 -17.36 7.67 17.43
N TYR A 108 -18.56 7.56 18.01
CA TYR A 108 -19.63 6.66 17.57
C TYR A 108 -20.70 7.45 16.82
#